data_AF-M8CBV8-F1
#
_entry.id   AF-M8CBV8-F1
#
_cell.length_a   1.000
_cell.length_b   1.000
_cell.length_c   1.000
_cell.angle_alpha   90.00
_cell.angle_beta   90.00
_cell.angle_gamma   90.00
#
_symmetry.space_group_name_H-M   'P 1'
#
loop_
_entity.id
_entity.type
_entity.pdbx_description
1 polymer ?
#
loop_
_entity_poly.entity_id
_entity_poly.type
_entity_poly.pdbx_seq_one_letter_code
_entity_poly.pdbx_strand_id
1 'polypeptide(L)'
;MTLTRATAALVLAVLTIAHHASLATAAGPKVIIVGAGMSGISAGKRLSEAGITDLVILEATDHVGGRMHKRDFGGISVEMGANWVEGVDGGEMNPIWPIVNSTLKLTNFRSDFDHLASNVYKEKYIRLSNEFLYHQNASITN
;
A
#
# COMPACT_ATOMS: atom_id res chain seq x y z
N MET A 1 10.38 -63.47 -12.30
CA MET A 1 11.42 -62.52 -11.86
C MET A 1 11.49 -61.23 -12.71
N THR A 2 10.64 -61.04 -13.73
CA THR A 2 10.65 -59.85 -14.61
C THR A 2 9.72 -58.74 -14.13
N LEU A 3 8.55 -59.07 -13.56
CA LEU A 3 7.57 -58.10 -13.05
C LEU A 3 8.13 -57.20 -11.94
N THR A 4 8.90 -57.77 -11.01
CA THR A 4 9.50 -57.06 -9.86
C THR A 4 10.58 -56.06 -10.27
N ARG A 5 11.27 -56.31 -11.39
CA ARG A 5 12.27 -55.39 -11.94
C ARG A 5 11.62 -54.21 -12.66
N ALA A 6 10.50 -54.44 -13.34
CA ALA A 6 9.74 -53.39 -14.03
C ALA A 6 9.07 -52.41 -13.05
N THR A 7 8.49 -52.91 -11.96
CA THR A 7 7.91 -52.06 -10.90
C THR A 7 8.97 -51.23 -10.18
N ALA A 8 10.12 -51.82 -9.85
CA ALA A 8 11.24 -51.09 -9.25
C ALA A 8 11.76 -49.95 -10.16
N ALA A 9 11.87 -50.21 -11.47
CA ALA A 9 12.28 -49.19 -12.45
C ALA A 9 11.26 -48.04 -12.57
N LEU A 10 9.96 -48.36 -12.54
CA LEU A 10 8.89 -47.35 -12.61
C LEU A 10 8.88 -46.46 -11.34
N VAL A 11 9.00 -47.07 -10.16
CA VAL A 11 9.07 -46.34 -8.88
C VAL A 11 10.30 -45.43 -8.85
N LEU A 12 11.46 -45.91 -9.31
CA LEU A 12 12.67 -45.10 -9.41
C LEU A 12 12.49 -43.94 -10.39
N ALA A 13 11.88 -44.19 -11.56
CA ALA A 13 11.58 -43.14 -12.54
C ALA A 13 10.66 -42.06 -11.95
N VAL A 14 9.58 -42.45 -11.27
CA VAL A 14 8.66 -41.52 -10.60
C VAL A 14 9.37 -40.71 -9.51
N LEU A 15 10.19 -41.36 -8.68
CA LEU A 15 10.99 -40.68 -7.65
C LEU A 15 11.99 -39.69 -8.27
N THR A 16 12.67 -40.06 -9.36
CA THR A 16 13.59 -39.16 -10.05
C THR A 16 12.87 -37.97 -10.67
N ILE A 17 11.69 -38.16 -11.27
CA ILE A 17 10.89 -37.08 -11.84
C ILE A 17 10.40 -36.12 -10.73
N ALA A 18 9.90 -36.67 -9.62
CA ALA A 18 9.51 -35.88 -8.45
C ALA A 18 10.69 -35.07 -7.87
N HIS A 19 11.88 -35.68 -7.80
CA HIS A 19 13.09 -35.02 -7.31
C HIS A 19 13.59 -33.92 -8.26
N HIS A 20 13.50 -34.11 -9.59
CA HIS A 20 13.85 -33.08 -10.56
C HIS A 20 12.86 -31.92 -10.57
N ALA A 21 11.56 -32.20 -10.41
CA ALA A 21 10.54 -31.16 -10.21
C ALA A 21 10.78 -30.37 -8.92
N SER A 22 11.21 -31.04 -7.85
CA SER A 22 11.59 -30.43 -6.58
C SER A 22 12.89 -29.59 -6.66
N LEU A 23 13.82 -29.92 -7.54
CA LEU A 23 15.05 -29.15 -7.77
C LEU A 23 14.82 -27.95 -8.70
N ALA A 24 13.94 -28.10 -9.70
CA ALA A 24 13.54 -26.99 -10.57
C ALA A 24 12.74 -25.92 -9.82
N THR A 25 12.01 -26.28 -8.77
CA THR A 25 11.37 -25.33 -7.84
C THR A 25 12.36 -24.77 -6.78
N ALA A 26 13.57 -25.31 -6.66
CA ALA A 26 14.46 -25.02 -5.53
C ALA A 26 15.19 -23.67 -5.59
N ALA A 27 15.05 -22.87 -6.65
CA ALA A 27 15.57 -21.51 -6.68
C ALA A 27 14.64 -20.58 -7.45
N GLY A 28 13.64 -20.02 -6.76
CA GLY A 28 12.85 -18.90 -7.28
C GLY A 28 13.73 -17.70 -7.67
N PRO A 29 13.18 -16.72 -8.41
CA PRO A 29 13.96 -15.57 -8.85
C PRO A 29 14.48 -14.77 -7.64
N LYS A 30 15.71 -14.28 -7.76
CA LYS A 30 16.31 -13.36 -6.79
C LYS A 30 16.11 -11.93 -7.25
N VAL A 31 15.62 -11.05 -6.37
CA VAL A 31 15.29 -9.68 -6.74
C VAL A 31 15.97 -8.70 -5.80
N ILE A 32 16.65 -7.71 -6.40
CA ILE A 32 17.14 -6.53 -5.69
C ILE A 32 16.19 -5.37 -5.98
N ILE A 33 15.70 -4.72 -4.92
CA ILE A 33 14.91 -3.50 -4.99
C ILE A 33 15.80 -2.34 -4.51
N VAL A 34 16.01 -1.35 -5.38
CA VAL A 34 16.79 -0.16 -5.03
C VAL A 34 15.84 0.94 -4.56
N GLY A 35 15.93 1.29 -3.28
CA GLY A 35 15.10 2.26 -2.57
C GLY A 35 14.01 1.60 -1.72
N ALA A 36 13.98 1.93 -0.43
CA ALA A 36 12.98 1.52 0.57
C ALA A 36 11.94 2.62 0.83
N GLY A 37 11.59 3.40 -0.21
CA GLY A 37 10.42 4.27 -0.19
C GLY A 37 9.11 3.49 -0.34
N MET A 38 7.96 4.19 -0.34
CA MET A 38 6.63 3.55 -0.46
C MET A 38 6.51 2.58 -1.63
N SER A 39 7.02 2.94 -2.81
CA SER A 39 6.99 2.07 -3.99
C SER A 39 7.85 0.82 -3.82
N GLY A 40 9.06 0.96 -3.27
CA GLY A 40 9.97 -0.16 -3.04
C GLY A 40 9.45 -1.16 -2.01
N ILE A 41 8.93 -0.65 -0.89
CA ILE A 41 8.29 -1.49 0.15
C ILE A 41 7.03 -2.17 -0.41
N SER A 42 6.20 -1.45 -1.16
CA SER A 42 4.99 -2.02 -1.79
C SER A 42 5.34 -3.10 -2.81
N ALA A 43 6.36 -2.87 -3.65
CA ALA A 43 6.85 -3.87 -4.61
C ALA A 43 7.38 -5.12 -3.89
N GLY A 44 8.21 -4.94 -2.85
CA GLY A 44 8.74 -6.04 -2.04
C GLY A 44 7.64 -6.85 -1.37
N LYS A 45 6.64 -6.16 -0.78
CA LYS A 45 5.45 -6.80 -0.22
C LYS A 45 4.73 -7.63 -1.29
N ARG A 46 4.47 -7.07 -2.46
CA ARG A 46 3.71 -7.74 -3.53
C ARG A 46 4.46 -8.96 -4.09
N LEU A 47 5.78 -8.88 -4.22
CA LEU A 47 6.63 -10.00 -4.63
C LEU A 47 6.62 -11.12 -3.57
N SER A 48 6.75 -10.76 -2.30
CA SER A 48 6.68 -11.70 -1.19
C SER A 48 5.32 -12.42 -1.15
N GLU A 49 4.22 -11.69 -1.34
CA GLU A 49 2.87 -12.27 -1.44
C GLU A 49 2.69 -13.19 -2.66
N ALA A 50 3.50 -13.01 -3.71
CA ALA A 50 3.56 -13.89 -4.86
C ALA A 50 4.45 -15.13 -4.66
N GLY A 51 5.07 -15.29 -3.49
CA GLY A 51 6.01 -16.37 -3.20
C GLY A 51 7.46 -16.10 -3.63
N ILE A 52 7.77 -14.91 -4.15
CA ILE A 52 9.15 -14.50 -4.45
C ILE A 52 9.73 -13.85 -3.19
N THR A 53 10.45 -14.65 -2.41
CA THR A 53 10.95 -14.25 -1.08
C THR A 53 12.46 -14.08 -0.99
N ASP A 54 13.22 -14.47 -2.02
CA ASP A 54 14.66 -14.14 -2.14
C ASP A 54 14.81 -12.68 -2.60
N LEU A 55 14.56 -11.77 -1.67
CA LEU A 55 14.51 -10.32 -1.87
C LEU A 55 15.58 -9.61 -1.03
N VAL A 56 16.26 -8.64 -1.64
CA VAL A 56 17.10 -7.66 -0.92
C VAL A 56 16.63 -6.25 -1.29
N ILE A 57 16.38 -5.42 -0.29
CA ILE A 57 16.06 -4.00 -0.48
C ILE A 57 17.26 -3.17 -0.04
N LEU A 58 17.80 -2.37 -0.96
CA LEU A 58 18.94 -1.48 -0.72
C LEU A 58 18.45 -0.04 -0.64
N GLU A 59 18.54 0.57 0.54
CA GLU A 59 18.22 1.98 0.76
C GLU A 59 19.52 2.78 0.91
N ALA A 60 19.55 3.98 0.34
CA ALA A 60 20.72 4.85 0.37
C ALA A 60 20.85 5.58 1.72
N THR A 61 19.73 5.88 2.36
CA THR A 61 19.69 6.55 3.67
C THR A 61 19.69 5.54 4.84
N ASP A 62 19.69 6.08 6.05
CA ASP A 62 19.56 5.33 7.31
C ASP A 62 18.10 5.02 7.71
N HIS A 63 17.12 5.32 6.85
CA HIS A 63 15.70 5.17 7.15
C HIS A 63 14.87 4.77 5.93
N VAL A 64 13.79 4.02 6.17
CA VAL A 64 12.79 3.71 5.14
C VAL A 64 11.80 4.87 4.96
N GLY A 65 10.95 4.80 3.93
CA GLY A 65 9.87 5.75 3.69
C GLY A 65 10.18 6.77 2.57
N GLY A 66 11.46 7.11 2.40
CA GLY A 66 11.91 8.02 1.34
C GLY A 66 11.31 9.42 1.48
N ARG A 67 10.40 9.81 0.58
CA ARG A 67 9.73 11.12 0.63
C ARG A 67 8.57 11.19 1.63
N MET A 68 8.27 10.11 2.34
CA MET A 68 7.41 10.13 3.54
C MET A 68 8.33 10.10 4.75
N HIS A 69 8.66 11.28 5.29
CA HIS A 69 9.67 11.40 6.33
C HIS A 69 9.33 12.54 7.29
N LYS A 70 9.39 12.26 8.58
CA LYS A 70 9.14 13.22 9.65
C LYS A 70 10.42 13.65 10.34
N ARG A 71 10.44 14.87 10.87
CA ARG A 71 11.52 15.41 11.69
C ARG A 71 10.96 16.12 12.92
N ASP A 72 11.77 16.16 13.98
CA ASP A 72 11.51 17.06 15.10
C ASP A 72 11.80 18.50 14.66
N PHE A 73 10.86 19.39 14.95
CA PHE A 73 11.01 20.82 14.77
C PHE A 73 10.34 21.55 15.92
N GLY A 74 11.12 22.12 16.84
CA GLY A 74 10.59 22.85 17.98
C GLY A 74 9.82 21.98 18.98
N GLY A 75 10.22 20.71 19.15
CA GLY A 75 9.58 19.76 20.08
C GLY A 75 8.28 19.15 19.56
N ILE A 76 7.95 19.37 18.29
CA ILE A 76 6.85 18.70 17.59
C ILE A 76 7.37 17.95 16.38
N SER A 77 6.72 16.84 16.05
CA SER A 77 7.00 16.08 14.84
C SER A 77 6.29 16.72 13.65
N VAL A 78 7.04 17.06 12.61
CA VAL A 78 6.52 17.62 11.35
C VAL A 78 6.92 16.75 10.17
N GLU A 79 6.06 16.66 9.16
CA GLU A 79 6.39 15.98 7.90
C GLU A 79 7.26 16.89 7.02
N MET A 80 8.40 16.37 6.56
CA MET A 80 9.32 17.05 5.64
C MET A 80 8.96 16.80 4.17
N GLY A 81 8.08 15.84 3.92
CA GLY A 81 7.67 15.41 2.58
C GLY A 81 6.16 15.31 2.44
N ALA A 82 5.66 14.16 2.00
CA ALA A 82 4.21 13.98 1.82
C ALA A 82 3.47 14.19 3.15
N ASN A 83 2.49 15.08 3.15
CA ASN A 83 1.77 15.51 4.35
C ASN A 83 0.24 15.44 4.18
N TRP A 84 -0.23 15.00 3.01
CA TRP A 84 -1.64 14.84 2.69
C TRP A 84 -1.95 13.43 2.17
N VAL A 85 -3.15 12.96 2.48
CA VAL A 85 -3.84 11.94 1.69
C VAL A 85 -4.83 12.69 0.79
N GLU A 86 -4.42 12.90 -0.45
CA GLU A 86 -5.23 13.64 -1.42
C GLU A 86 -6.25 12.72 -2.12
N GLY A 87 -7.39 13.28 -2.52
CA GLY A 87 -8.45 12.52 -3.19
C GLY A 87 -9.21 11.57 -2.25
N VAL A 88 -9.71 12.11 -1.14
CA VAL A 88 -10.65 11.43 -0.24
C VAL A 88 -12.09 11.88 -0.54
N ASP A 89 -13.08 11.09 -0.13
CA ASP A 89 -14.51 11.34 -0.34
C ASP A 89 -14.96 11.42 -1.82
N GLY A 90 -14.15 10.88 -2.75
CA GLY A 90 -14.51 10.72 -4.15
C GLY A 90 -15.39 9.48 -4.41
N GLY A 91 -15.71 9.24 -5.68
CA GLY A 91 -16.47 8.05 -6.10
C GLY A 91 -15.73 6.73 -5.93
N GLU A 92 -14.40 6.77 -5.80
CA GLU A 92 -13.54 5.62 -5.56
C GLU A 92 -12.72 5.79 -4.28
N MET A 93 -12.44 4.68 -3.60
CA MET A 93 -11.64 4.69 -2.36
C MET A 93 -10.16 4.84 -2.68
N ASN A 94 -9.53 5.90 -2.16
CA ASN A 94 -8.08 6.00 -2.16
C ASN A 94 -7.48 4.87 -1.29
N PRO A 95 -6.57 4.03 -1.81
CA PRO A 95 -6.03 2.88 -1.09
C PRO A 95 -5.24 3.25 0.18
N ILE A 96 -4.76 4.48 0.31
CA ILE A 96 -4.04 4.97 1.50
C ILE A 96 -5.01 5.36 2.62
N TRP A 97 -6.23 5.78 2.29
CA TRP A 97 -7.16 6.34 3.27
C TRP A 97 -7.57 5.35 4.38
N PRO A 98 -7.94 4.08 4.09
CA PRO A 98 -8.23 3.12 5.15
C PRO A 98 -7.03 2.83 6.05
N ILE A 99 -5.81 2.82 5.48
CA ILE A 99 -4.58 2.59 6.23
C ILE A 99 -4.38 3.70 7.26
N VAL A 100 -4.52 4.96 6.83
CA VAL A 100 -4.35 6.15 7.67
C VAL A 100 -5.47 6.26 8.70
N ASN A 101 -6.72 6.21 8.27
CA ASN A 101 -7.86 6.59 9.09
C ASN A 101 -8.39 5.44 9.97
N SER A 102 -8.36 4.20 9.47
CA SER A 102 -8.96 3.05 10.16
C SER A 102 -7.92 2.13 10.79
N THR A 103 -6.88 1.76 10.05
CA THR A 103 -5.87 0.79 10.51
C THR A 103 -4.91 1.41 11.53
N LEU A 104 -4.28 2.54 11.17
CA LEU A 104 -3.30 3.22 12.03
C LEU A 104 -3.92 4.30 12.91
N LYS A 105 -5.11 4.80 12.54
CA LYS A 105 -5.82 5.89 13.22
C LYS A 105 -4.91 7.10 13.45
N LEU A 106 -4.13 7.46 12.43
CA LEU A 106 -3.25 8.63 12.50
C LEU A 106 -4.09 9.89 12.67
N THR A 107 -3.67 10.78 13.57
CA THR A 107 -4.31 12.08 13.73
C THR A 107 -4.21 12.85 12.43
N ASN A 108 -5.37 13.22 11.87
CA ASN A 108 -5.48 13.95 10.61
C ASN A 108 -6.61 14.97 10.73
N PHE A 109 -6.63 15.92 9.80
CA PHE A 109 -7.68 16.93 9.68
C PHE A 109 -8.04 17.09 8.21
N ARG A 110 -9.33 17.30 7.92
CA ARG A 110 -9.79 17.58 6.56
C ARG A 110 -9.29 18.96 6.16
N SER A 111 -8.70 19.05 4.98
CA SER A 111 -8.33 20.32 4.35
C SER A 111 -8.69 20.30 2.86
N ASP A 112 -9.33 21.36 2.40
CA ASP A 112 -9.76 21.60 1.04
C ASP A 112 -9.32 23.02 0.64
N PHE A 113 -8.39 23.09 -0.31
CA PHE A 113 -7.79 24.34 -0.75
C PHE A 113 -8.67 25.11 -1.74
N ASP A 114 -9.65 24.45 -2.36
CA ASP A 114 -10.62 25.08 -3.26
C ASP A 114 -11.70 25.81 -2.43
N HIS A 115 -11.99 25.30 -1.23
CA HIS A 115 -12.96 25.88 -0.31
C HIS A 115 -12.33 26.20 1.04
N LEU A 116 -11.51 27.25 1.10
CA LEU A 116 -10.78 27.65 2.31
C LEU A 116 -11.65 27.79 3.58
N ALA A 117 -12.91 28.19 3.44
CA ALA A 117 -13.85 28.26 4.56
C ALA A 117 -14.02 26.91 5.26
N SER A 118 -13.89 25.81 4.52
CA SER A 118 -13.99 24.46 5.07
C SER A 118 -12.82 24.07 5.97
N ASN A 119 -11.67 24.73 5.83
CA ASN A 119 -10.49 24.54 6.67
C ASN A 119 -10.59 25.29 7.99
N VAL A 120 -11.42 26.33 8.03
CA VAL A 120 -11.55 27.26 9.16
C VAL A 120 -12.72 26.89 10.06
N TYR A 121 -13.82 26.39 9.48
CA TYR A 121 -15.01 26.02 10.24
C TYR A 121 -15.15 24.50 10.34
N LYS A 122 -15.24 23.97 11.56
CA LYS A 122 -15.51 22.53 11.78
C LYS A 122 -16.74 22.08 10.99
N GLU A 123 -16.59 20.94 10.32
CA GLU A 123 -17.51 20.23 9.40
C GLU A 123 -19.02 20.33 9.71
N LYS A 124 -19.38 20.45 10.99
CA LYS A 124 -20.76 20.62 11.46
C LYS A 124 -21.47 21.86 10.89
N TYR A 125 -20.74 22.95 10.59
CA TYR A 125 -21.34 24.18 10.04
C TYR A 125 -21.40 24.22 8.52
N ILE A 126 -20.51 23.50 7.83
CA ILE A 126 -20.44 23.48 6.35
C ILE A 126 -21.60 22.69 5.76
N ARG A 127 -22.02 21.59 6.42
CA ARG A 127 -23.17 20.81 5.97
C ARG A 127 -24.46 21.64 5.98
N LEU A 128 -24.62 22.47 7.03
CA LEU A 128 -25.73 23.41 7.15
C LEU A 128 -25.64 24.53 6.11
N SER A 129 -24.45 25.06 5.82
CA SER A 129 -24.30 26.10 4.79
C SER A 129 -24.54 25.56 3.38
N ASN A 130 -24.08 24.35 3.07
CA ASN A 130 -24.29 23.74 1.75
C ASN A 130 -25.76 23.35 1.54
N GLU A 131 -26.47 22.85 2.55
CA GLU A 131 -27.94 22.68 2.48
C GLU A 131 -28.64 24.03 2.27
N PHE A 132 -28.22 25.09 2.97
CA PHE A 132 -28.82 26.42 2.84
C PHE A 132 -28.64 27.02 1.45
N LEU A 133 -27.44 26.88 0.86
CA LEU A 133 -27.13 27.34 -0.50
C LEU A 133 -27.87 26.51 -1.57
N TYR A 134 -28.04 25.20 -1.37
CA TYR A 134 -28.81 24.35 -2.26
C TYR A 134 -30.29 24.74 -2.28
N HIS A 135 -30.88 25.02 -1.11
CA HIS A 135 -32.27 25.47 -1.00
C HIS A 135 -32.48 26.89 -1.52
N GLN A 136 -31.51 27.80 -1.38
CA GLN A 136 -31.59 29.13 -2.00
C GLN A 136 -31.61 29.05 -3.52
N ASN A 137 -30.74 28.24 -4.12
CA ASN A 137 -30.66 28.12 -5.59
C ASN A 137 -31.86 27.38 -6.19
N ALA A 138 -32.44 26.41 -5.47
CA ALA A 138 -33.66 25.73 -5.90
C ALA A 138 -34.93 26.61 -5.83
N SER A 139 -34.88 27.71 -5.05
CA SER A 139 -35.99 28.68 -4.91
C SER A 139 -36.00 29.75 -5.99
N ILE A 140 -34.92 29.89 -6.78
CA ILE A 140 -34.74 30.91 -7.82
C ILE A 140 -35.16 30.38 -9.21
N THR A 141 -35.42 29.07 -9.34
CA THR A 141 -35.71 28.41 -10.62
C THR A 141 -37.19 28.06 -10.84
N ASN A 142 -38.14 28.71 -10.15
CA ASN A 142 -39.59 28.59 -10.39
C ASN A 142 -40.23 29.95 -10.63
#